data_AF-A0A8B9P1B0-F1
#
_entry.id   AF-A0A8B9P1B0-F1
#
_cell.length_a   1.000
_cell.length_b   1.000
_cell.length_c   1.000
_cell.angle_alpha   90.00
_cell.angle_beta   90.00
_cell.angle_gamma   90.00
#
_symmetry.space_group_name_H-M   'P 1'
#
loop_
_entity.id
_entity.type
_entity.pdbx_description
1 polymer ?
#
loop_
_entity_poly.entity_id
_entity_poly.type
_entity_poly.pdbx_seq_one_letter_code
_entity_poly.pdbx_strand_id
1 'polypeptide(L)'
;MGGSLGPRGAVQDAGGSGGGGSNTPPQPEHPPELPVPRWCRREADERRRETLEQRGETRVLEQRSPWGLVRAGRLGQPLAQHLLPYARTLPLPLFAPPDLRGAKAAVARTLSRSLSHEAQRG
;
A
#
# COMPACT_ATOMS: atom_id res chain seq x y z
N MET A 1 67.70 0.04 -42.64
CA MET A 1 68.81 1.00 -42.51
C MET A 1 68.73 1.98 -43.67
N GLY A 2 68.72 3.30 -43.39
CA GLY A 2 68.78 4.44 -44.34
C GLY A 2 67.51 4.69 -45.15
N GLY A 3 66.80 5.83 -45.14
CA GLY A 3 67.12 7.21 -44.75
C GLY A 3 67.24 8.08 -46.01
N SER A 4 66.30 9.02 -46.25
CA SER A 4 66.56 10.32 -46.93
C SER A 4 65.32 11.24 -46.92
N LEU A 5 65.57 12.53 -46.66
CA LEU A 5 64.67 13.67 -46.51
C LEU A 5 64.16 14.23 -47.86
N GLY A 6 62.87 14.61 -48.00
CA GLY A 6 62.38 16.00 -47.96
C GLY A 6 61.91 16.49 -49.36
N PRO A 7 61.29 17.69 -49.57
CA PRO A 7 60.74 18.68 -48.64
C PRO A 7 59.36 19.31 -49.03
N ARG A 8 58.80 20.09 -48.09
CA ARG A 8 58.06 21.39 -48.20
C ARG A 8 56.90 21.62 -49.17
N GLY A 9 55.81 22.14 -48.58
CA GLY A 9 54.78 23.01 -49.17
C GLY A 9 53.39 22.37 -49.09
N ALA A 10 52.29 23.04 -48.79
CA ALA A 10 51.97 24.41 -48.39
C ALA A 10 50.48 24.40 -47.98
N VAL A 11 50.00 25.53 -47.44
CA VAL A 11 48.58 25.96 -47.43
C VAL A 11 47.68 25.32 -46.36
N GLN A 12 47.43 26.13 -45.34
CA GLN A 12 46.18 26.17 -44.58
C GLN A 12 45.06 26.61 -45.53
N ASP A 13 43.88 25.99 -45.42
CA ASP A 13 42.64 26.76 -45.51
C ASP A 13 41.59 26.17 -44.60
N ALA A 14 41.11 27.04 -43.71
CA ALA A 14 40.01 26.82 -42.80
C ALA A 14 38.70 26.85 -43.58
N GLY A 15 37.83 25.87 -43.36
CA GLY A 15 36.54 25.84 -44.05
C GLY A 15 35.73 24.60 -43.71
N GLY A 16 35.32 24.46 -42.44
CA GLY A 16 34.56 23.32 -41.95
C GLY A 16 33.32 23.74 -41.17
N SER A 17 32.37 24.31 -41.91
CA SER A 17 30.90 24.27 -41.71
C SER A 17 30.38 24.08 -40.28
N GLY A 18 29.80 25.16 -39.74
CA GLY A 18 29.03 25.14 -38.50
C GLY A 18 27.86 24.16 -38.55
N GLY A 19 27.97 23.06 -37.82
CA GLY A 19 26.84 22.27 -37.38
C GLY A 19 26.16 23.00 -36.24
N GLY A 20 25.11 23.76 -36.54
CA GLY A 20 24.22 24.36 -35.56
C GLY A 20 23.52 23.27 -34.76
N GLY A 21 24.16 22.78 -33.71
CA GLY A 21 23.50 22.01 -32.66
C GLY A 21 22.50 22.94 -31.99
N SER A 22 21.22 22.78 -32.33
CA SER A 22 20.12 23.38 -31.60
C SER A 22 20.17 22.86 -30.17
N ASN A 23 20.86 23.60 -29.31
CA ASN A 23 20.94 23.36 -27.89
C ASN A 23 19.59 23.76 -27.28
N THR A 24 18.57 22.96 -27.55
CA THR A 24 17.26 23.11 -26.92
C THR A 24 17.46 22.67 -25.47
N PRO A 25 17.28 23.57 -24.49
CA PRO A 25 17.40 23.17 -23.10
C PRO A 25 16.37 22.08 -22.82
N PRO A 26 16.74 21.00 -22.10
CA PRO A 26 15.74 20.06 -21.62
C PRO A 26 14.73 20.84 -20.76
N GLN A 27 13.45 20.75 -21.13
CA GLN A 27 12.37 21.32 -20.34
C GLN A 27 12.46 20.76 -18.92
N PRO A 28 12.27 21.59 -17.88
CA PRO A 28 12.37 21.13 -16.51
C PRO A 28 11.37 20.00 -16.29
N GLU A 29 11.93 18.93 -15.74
CA GLU A 29 11.26 17.73 -15.27
C GLU A 29 9.87 18.01 -14.67
N HIS A 30 8.92 17.13 -14.98
CA HIS A 30 7.58 17.09 -14.41
C HIS A 30 7.62 17.45 -12.91
N PRO A 31 6.76 18.36 -12.42
CA PRO A 31 6.72 18.65 -11.00
C PRO A 31 6.49 17.35 -10.23
N PRO A 32 7.15 17.16 -9.07
CA PRO A 32 6.91 15.97 -8.26
C PRO A 32 5.40 15.91 -8.01
N GLU A 33 4.77 14.80 -8.41
CA GLU A 33 3.37 14.55 -8.10
C GLU A 33 3.22 14.67 -6.60
N LEU A 34 2.68 15.81 -6.14
CA LEU A 34 2.39 15.99 -4.73
C LEU A 34 1.50 14.82 -4.32
N PRO A 35 1.79 14.12 -3.21
CA PRO A 35 1.00 12.97 -2.80
C PRO A 35 -0.48 13.36 -2.77
N VAL A 36 -1.28 12.75 -3.63
CA VAL A 36 -2.71 13.06 -3.72
C VAL A 36 -3.31 12.76 -2.34
N PRO A 37 -3.93 13.74 -1.67
CA PRO A 37 -4.50 13.52 -0.35
C PRO A 37 -5.56 12.42 -0.46
N ARG A 38 -5.33 11.30 0.25
CA ARG A 38 -6.23 10.13 0.21
C ARG A 38 -7.58 10.41 0.85
N TRP A 39 -7.70 11.52 1.58
CA TRP A 39 -8.98 12.04 2.07
C TRP A 39 -8.96 13.57 2.13
N CYS A 40 -10.12 14.16 1.90
CA CYS A 40 -10.38 15.58 2.04
C CYS A 40 -11.75 15.76 2.72
N ARG A 41 -11.83 16.63 3.71
CA ARG A 41 -13.07 17.08 4.35
C ARG A 41 -13.16 18.59 4.14
N ARG A 42 -14.25 19.04 3.54
CA ARG A 42 -14.53 20.46 3.31
C ARG A 42 -15.87 20.81 3.91
N GLU A 43 -15.90 21.89 4.66
CA GLU A 43 -17.09 22.42 5.32
C GLU A 43 -17.18 23.91 5.01
N ALA A 44 -18.39 24.37 4.74
CA ALA A 44 -18.68 25.78 4.48
C ALA A 44 -19.90 26.17 5.31
N ASP A 45 -19.73 27.14 6.20
CA ASP A 45 -20.81 27.80 6.90
C ASP A 45 -21.06 29.15 6.21
N GLU A 46 -22.06 29.17 5.33
CA GLU A 46 -22.43 30.37 4.56
C GLU A 46 -23.00 31.49 5.43
N ARG A 47 -23.64 31.15 6.55
CA ARG A 47 -24.21 32.14 7.48
C ARG A 47 -23.11 32.91 8.19
N ARG A 48 -22.03 32.23 8.57
CA ARG A 48 -20.85 32.81 9.23
C ARG A 48 -19.75 33.23 8.26
N ARG A 49 -19.88 32.90 6.96
CA ARG A 49 -18.86 33.08 5.92
C ARG A 49 -17.54 32.40 6.28
N GLU A 50 -17.63 31.23 6.89
CA GLU A 50 -16.47 30.43 7.32
C GLU A 50 -16.31 29.21 6.41
N THR A 51 -15.08 28.92 6.02
CA THR A 51 -14.76 27.71 5.24
C THR A 51 -13.62 26.97 5.90
N LEU A 52 -13.80 25.67 6.15
CA LEU A 52 -12.80 24.78 6.70
C LEU A 52 -12.47 23.70 5.67
N GLU A 53 -11.18 23.49 5.43
CA GLU A 53 -10.71 22.40 4.59
C GLU A 53 -9.59 21.63 5.29
N GLN A 54 -9.79 20.32 5.42
CA GLN A 54 -8.85 19.39 6.03
C GLN A 54 -8.47 18.34 4.99
N ARG A 55 -7.18 18.17 4.75
CA ARG A 55 -6.63 17.18 3.83
C ARG A 55 -5.61 16.33 4.57
N GLY A 56 -5.49 15.07 4.19
CA GLY A 56 -4.44 14.24 4.74
C GLY A 56 -4.17 12.97 3.97
N GLU A 57 -3.04 12.37 4.28
CA GLU A 57 -2.69 11.04 3.82
C GLU A 57 -3.25 9.99 4.80
N THR A 58 -3.53 8.80 4.28
CA THR A 58 -3.94 7.65 5.10
C THR A 58 -3.15 6.44 4.65
N ARG A 59 -2.29 5.92 5.51
CA ARG A 59 -1.57 4.67 5.22
C ARG A 59 -2.43 3.50 5.65
N VAL A 60 -2.59 2.54 4.74
CA VAL A 60 -3.31 1.29 4.99
C VAL A 60 -2.27 0.19 5.19
N LEU A 61 -2.51 -0.67 6.17
CA LEU A 61 -1.70 -1.85 6.44
C LEU A 61 -2.56 -3.10 6.22
N GLU A 62 -2.00 -4.07 5.50
CA GLU A 62 -2.55 -5.42 5.34
C GLU A 62 -1.46 -6.43 5.70
N GLN A 63 -1.78 -7.34 6.61
CA GLN A 63 -0.90 -8.43 7.04
C GLN A 63 -1.66 -9.75 6.88
N ARG A 64 -1.04 -10.72 6.21
CA ARG A 64 -1.55 -12.08 6.03
C ARG A 64 -0.66 -13.09 6.73
N SER A 65 -1.25 -14.13 7.29
CA SER A 65 -0.53 -15.26 7.88
C SER A 65 -0.80 -16.57 7.12
N PRO A 66 0.13 -17.54 7.19
CA PRO A 66 -0.06 -18.87 6.62
C PRO A 66 -1.26 -19.64 7.22
N TRP A 67 -1.70 -19.27 8.43
CA TRP A 67 -2.84 -19.90 9.12
C TRP A 67 -4.19 -19.29 8.74
N GLY A 68 -4.25 -18.52 7.66
CA GLY A 68 -5.48 -17.88 7.19
C GLY A 68 -5.90 -16.68 8.04
N LEU A 69 -5.02 -16.10 8.85
CA LEU A 69 -5.31 -14.88 9.60
C LEU A 69 -4.98 -13.65 8.75
N VAL A 70 -5.94 -12.74 8.60
CA VAL A 70 -5.75 -11.43 7.96
C VAL A 70 -5.96 -10.34 8.98
N ARG A 71 -5.03 -9.37 9.03
CA ARG A 71 -5.15 -8.13 9.79
C ARG A 71 -5.07 -6.94 8.85
N ALA A 72 -6.10 -6.12 8.81
CA ALA A 72 -6.15 -4.98 7.89
C ALA A 72 -6.74 -3.73 8.55
N GLY A 73 -6.29 -2.56 8.14
CA GLY A 73 -6.80 -1.29 8.65
C GLY A 73 -5.91 -0.10 8.36
N ARG A 74 -6.27 1.05 8.93
CA ARG A 74 -5.46 2.27 8.86
C ARG A 74 -4.30 2.18 9.88
N LEU A 75 -3.11 2.53 9.43
CA LEU A 75 -1.93 2.59 10.31
C LEU A 75 -2.16 3.60 11.44
N GLY A 76 -1.87 3.19 12.68
CA GLY A 76 -2.13 3.97 13.89
C GLY A 76 -3.53 3.77 14.50
N GLN A 77 -4.39 2.96 13.87
CA GLN A 77 -5.67 2.54 14.43
C GLN A 77 -5.67 1.02 14.69
N PRO A 78 -6.56 0.51 15.56
CA PRO A 78 -6.75 -0.93 15.72
C PRO A 78 -7.09 -1.62 14.38
N LEU A 79 -6.41 -2.72 14.07
CA LEU A 79 -6.63 -3.46 12.82
C LEU A 79 -7.79 -4.45 13.00
N ALA A 80 -8.65 -4.54 11.99
CA ALA A 80 -9.65 -5.57 11.91
C ALA A 80 -8.98 -6.92 11.64
N GLN A 81 -9.41 -7.98 12.34
CA GLN A 81 -8.88 -9.33 12.19
C GLN A 81 -9.94 -10.26 11.62
N HIS A 82 -9.56 -11.04 10.60
CA HIS A 82 -10.44 -11.99 9.92
C HIS A 82 -9.75 -13.35 9.76
N LEU A 83 -10.49 -14.44 9.99
CA LEU A 83 -10.06 -15.79 9.68
C LEU A 83 -10.58 -16.19 8.29
N LEU A 84 -9.71 -16.80 7.49
CA LEU A 84 -10.02 -17.28 6.14
C LEU A 84 -10.27 -18.80 6.12
N PRO A 85 -11.16 -19.30 5.23
CA PRO A 85 -12.00 -18.51 4.32
C PRO A 85 -13.03 -17.68 5.08
N TYR A 86 -13.27 -16.46 4.62
CA TYR A 86 -14.10 -15.51 5.33
C TYR A 86 -15.56 -15.99 5.40
N ALA A 87 -15.98 -16.45 6.57
CA ALA A 87 -17.34 -16.89 6.81
C ALA A 87 -18.23 -15.68 7.15
N ARG A 88 -19.14 -15.33 6.23
CA ARG A 88 -20.22 -14.36 6.51
C ARG A 88 -21.24 -15.03 7.41
N THR A 89 -21.00 -15.07 8.72
CA THR A 89 -22.02 -15.50 9.67
C THR A 89 -23.11 -14.44 9.69
N LEU A 90 -24.29 -14.78 9.17
CA LEU A 90 -25.49 -14.00 9.47
C LEU A 90 -25.65 -13.96 11.00
N PRO A 91 -26.14 -12.85 11.57
CA PRO A 91 -26.52 -12.84 12.98
C PRO A 91 -27.44 -14.04 13.25
N LEU A 92 -27.22 -14.70 14.40
CA LEU A 92 -27.98 -15.88 14.82
C LEU A 92 -29.47 -15.69 14.51
N PRO A 93 -30.14 -16.69 13.91
CA PRO A 93 -31.56 -16.55 13.61
C PRO A 93 -32.29 -16.22 14.91
N LEU A 94 -33.02 -15.09 14.91
CA LEU A 94 -33.82 -14.62 16.06
C LEU A 94 -34.87 -15.66 16.49
N PHE A 95 -35.16 -16.62 15.63
CA PHE A 95 -36.04 -17.75 15.89
C PHE A 95 -35.27 -19.04 15.66
N ALA A 96 -34.71 -19.59 16.73
CA ALA A 96 -34.48 -21.04 16.78
C ALA A 96 -35.86 -21.67 17.08
N PRO A 97 -36.44 -22.46 16.17
CA PRO A 97 -37.66 -23.18 16.50
C PRO A 97 -37.37 -24.09 17.70
N PRO A 98 -38.26 -24.17 18.70
CA PRO A 98 -38.10 -25.14 19.78
C PRO A 98 -38.03 -26.53 19.17
N ASP A 99 -36.98 -27.29 19.50
CA ASP A 99 -36.75 -28.65 19.00
C ASP A 99 -38.00 -29.52 19.24
N LEU A 100 -38.79 -29.74 18.19
CA LEU A 100 -39.98 -30.62 18.24
C LEU A 100 -39.63 -32.11 18.13
N ARG A 101 -38.38 -32.49 18.36
CA ARG A 101 -37.95 -33.89 18.39
C ARG A 101 -36.96 -34.07 19.52
N GLY A 102 -37.45 -34.53 20.66
CA GLY A 102 -36.59 -35.00 21.74
C GLY A 102 -35.61 -36.05 21.22
N ALA A 103 -34.33 -35.70 21.11
CA ALA A 103 -33.22 -36.63 21.00
C ALA A 103 -31.88 -35.90 21.25
N LYS A 104 -31.32 -36.15 22.44
CA LYS A 104 -29.96 -35.85 22.92
C LYS A 104 -29.53 -34.38 22.91
N ALA A 105 -29.43 -33.84 24.14
CA ALA A 105 -28.58 -32.72 24.48
C ALA A 105 -27.18 -32.90 23.85
N ALA A 106 -26.93 -32.16 22.77
CA ALA A 106 -25.61 -32.03 22.18
C ALA A 106 -24.77 -31.20 23.14
N VAL A 107 -23.87 -31.91 23.83
CA VAL A 107 -22.63 -31.43 24.43
C VAL A 107 -22.38 -29.94 24.19
N ALA A 108 -22.54 -29.15 25.24
CA ALA A 108 -21.96 -27.82 25.32
C ALA A 108 -20.46 -27.97 25.01
N ARG A 109 -20.01 -27.47 23.84
CA ARG A 109 -18.59 -27.38 23.51
C ARG A 109 -17.96 -26.24 24.32
N THR A 110 -17.90 -26.40 25.63
CA THR A 110 -16.95 -25.66 26.48
C THR A 110 -15.58 -26.27 26.23
N LEU A 111 -14.94 -25.90 25.12
CA LEU A 111 -13.49 -26.08 24.98
C LEU A 111 -12.81 -25.00 25.83
N SER A 112 -12.79 -25.20 27.13
CA SER A 112 -12.02 -24.41 28.09
C SER A 112 -11.77 -25.26 29.34
N ARG A 113 -10.71 -26.09 29.28
CA ARG A 113 -9.93 -26.70 30.39
C ARG A 113 -9.55 -28.14 30.06
N SER A 114 -8.41 -28.35 29.40
CA SER A 114 -7.62 -29.60 29.54
C SER A 114 -6.31 -29.54 28.77
N LEU A 115 -5.45 -28.54 29.03
CA LEU A 115 -4.02 -28.58 28.67
C LEU A 115 -3.21 -27.79 29.70
N SER A 116 -3.31 -28.13 30.98
CA SER A 116 -2.53 -27.43 32.03
C SER A 116 -2.02 -28.32 33.16
N HIS A 117 -1.93 -29.65 33.01
CA HIS A 117 -1.38 -30.50 34.08
C HIS A 117 -0.32 -31.54 33.65
N GLU A 118 0.11 -31.56 32.39
CA GLU A 118 1.18 -32.49 31.94
C GLU A 118 2.53 -31.76 31.73
N ALA A 119 2.95 -30.93 32.70
CA ALA A 119 4.26 -30.27 32.64
C ALA A 119 5.00 -30.16 33.99
N GLN A 120 4.52 -30.85 35.05
CA GLN A 120 5.16 -30.80 36.39
C GLN A 120 5.35 -32.19 37.03
N ARG A 121 5.58 -33.24 36.23
CA ARG A 121 6.25 -34.44 36.70
C ARG A 121 7.40 -34.80 35.77
N GLY A 122 8.52 -34.15 36.05
CA GLY A 122 9.87 -34.47 35.60
C GLY A 122 10.81 -33.95 36.65
#